data_AF-A0A7J0HDS7-F1
#
_entry.id   AF-A0A7J0HDS7-F1
#
_cell.length_a   1.000
_cell.length_b   1.000
_cell.length_c   1.000
_cell.angle_alpha   90.00
_cell.angle_beta   90.00
_cell.angle_gamma   90.00
#
_symmetry.space_group_name_H-M   'P 1'
#
loop_
_entity.id
_entity.type
_entity.pdbx_description
1 polymer ?
#
loop_
_entity_poly.entity_id
_entity_poly.type
_entity_poly.pdbx_seq_one_letter_code
_entity_poly.pdbx_strand_id
1 'polypeptide(L)'
;MASSSSQKKFDLNDVPNVQPEIWRSLPLSQKDPLITNGSVMLDDAVAASVAKGIITPQDEKLLANRTDIEAINDSMALSIQCASSVSNMARRLQVRGTEVQELRTQVLNLQRRNRSLQQENKELKKLVDSYANDMEKRYSELEMNTNRLQEQQESLLLEVQKKL
;
A
#
# COMPACT_ATOMS: atom_id res chain seq x y z
N MET A 1 -34.85 -38.92 -25.85
CA MET A 1 -33.40 -39.26 -25.80
C MET A 1 -32.65 -37.96 -25.59
N ALA A 2 -32.12 -37.74 -24.39
CA ALA A 2 -31.47 -36.49 -24.01
C ALA A 2 -29.99 -36.53 -24.45
N SER A 3 -29.57 -35.54 -25.24
CA SER A 3 -28.19 -35.39 -25.70
C SER A 3 -27.42 -34.53 -24.70
N SER A 4 -26.39 -35.09 -24.09
CA SER A 4 -25.55 -34.44 -23.08
C SER A 4 -24.45 -33.62 -23.78
N SER A 5 -24.54 -32.30 -23.75
CA SER A 5 -23.48 -31.40 -24.18
C SER A 5 -22.57 -31.09 -22.99
N SER A 6 -21.35 -31.61 -23.01
CA SER A 6 -20.34 -31.32 -22.00
C SER A 6 -19.78 -29.92 -22.19
N GLN A 7 -20.46 -28.92 -21.62
CA GLN A 7 -19.87 -27.59 -21.41
C GLN A 7 -18.86 -27.70 -20.26
N LYS A 8 -17.56 -27.66 -20.58
CA LYS A 8 -16.52 -27.40 -19.58
C LYS A 8 -16.79 -26.02 -18.97
N LYS A 9 -17.37 -26.01 -17.76
CA LYS A 9 -17.54 -24.83 -16.93
C LYS A 9 -16.15 -24.35 -16.49
N PHE A 10 -15.69 -23.23 -17.03
CA PHE A 10 -14.57 -22.51 -16.45
C PHE A 10 -15.10 -21.78 -15.21
N ASP A 11 -14.75 -22.29 -14.02
CA ASP A 11 -15.10 -21.63 -12.77
C ASP A 11 -14.18 -20.42 -12.55
N LEU A 12 -14.74 -19.22 -12.69
CA LEU A 12 -14.02 -17.95 -12.54
C LEU A 12 -13.67 -17.62 -11.08
N ASN A 13 -14.09 -18.45 -10.11
CA ASN A 13 -13.69 -18.35 -8.72
C ASN A 13 -12.53 -19.30 -8.36
N ASP A 14 -12.10 -20.16 -9.28
CA ASP A 14 -10.93 -21.01 -9.07
C ASP A 14 -9.68 -20.11 -9.09
N VAL A 15 -9.20 -19.74 -7.90
CA VAL A 15 -7.97 -18.97 -7.72
C VAL A 15 -6.82 -19.92 -8.08
N PRO A 16 -6.08 -19.70 -9.19
CA PRO A 16 -4.92 -20.52 -9.47
C PRO A 16 -3.88 -20.17 -8.40
N ASN A 17 -3.59 -21.11 -7.49
CA ASN A 17 -2.43 -21.06 -6.60
C ASN A 17 -1.12 -21.33 -7.38
N VAL A 18 -1.06 -20.90 -8.63
CA VAL A 18 0.10 -21.03 -9.51
C VAL A 18 0.75 -19.67 -9.53
N GLN A 19 2.03 -19.62 -9.18
CA GLN A 19 2.82 -18.40 -9.25
C GLN A 19 2.65 -17.77 -10.64
N PRO A 20 2.48 -16.45 -10.74
CA PRO A 20 2.30 -15.81 -12.04
C PRO A 20 3.50 -16.17 -12.89
N GLU A 21 3.27 -16.90 -13.99
CA GLU A 21 4.28 -17.07 -15.01
C GLU A 21 4.61 -15.67 -15.51
N ILE A 22 5.75 -15.16 -15.03
CA ILE A 22 6.40 -13.96 -15.51
C ILE A 22 6.50 -14.18 -17.00
N TRP A 23 5.76 -13.37 -17.78
CA TRP A 23 5.86 -13.34 -19.23
C TRP A 23 7.34 -13.19 -19.57
N ARG A 24 8.01 -14.29 -19.91
CA ARG A 24 9.36 -14.22 -20.43
C ARG A 24 9.20 -13.58 -21.80
N SER A 25 9.56 -12.31 -21.87
CA SER A 25 9.75 -11.61 -23.12
C SER A 25 10.66 -12.48 -23.98
N LEU A 26 10.12 -13.05 -25.06
CA LEU A 26 10.95 -13.70 -26.06
C LEU A 26 11.95 -12.66 -26.55
N PRO A 27 13.25 -12.99 -26.68
CA PRO A 27 14.21 -12.06 -27.22
C PRO A 27 13.90 -11.93 -28.72
N LEU A 28 13.08 -10.96 -29.07
CA LEU A 28 13.01 -10.45 -30.43
C LEU A 28 14.39 -9.88 -30.72
N SER A 29 15.18 -10.65 -31.48
CA SER A 29 16.44 -10.19 -32.04
C SER A 29 16.18 -8.91 -32.82
N GLN A 30 16.53 -7.78 -32.22
CA GLN A 30 16.36 -6.46 -32.78
C GLN A 30 17.22 -6.32 -34.04
N LYS A 31 16.62 -6.57 -35.19
CA LYS A 31 17.01 -5.99 -36.47
C LYS A 31 15.75 -5.30 -36.98
N ASP A 32 15.73 -3.98 -36.78
CA ASP A 32 14.56 -3.10 -36.72
C ASP A 32 13.59 -3.20 -37.91
N PRO A 33 12.33 -2.80 -37.69
CA PRO A 33 11.91 -1.51 -38.27
C PRO A 33 11.61 -0.46 -37.19
N LEU A 34 12.25 0.71 -37.33
CA LEU A 34 11.95 1.92 -36.56
C LEU A 34 10.47 2.28 -36.71
N ILE A 35 9.73 2.32 -35.59
CA ILE A 35 8.36 2.79 -35.56
C ILE A 35 8.38 4.30 -35.33
N THR A 36 8.24 5.10 -36.38
CA THR A 36 7.81 6.49 -36.22
C THR A 36 6.36 6.49 -35.73
N ASN A 37 6.16 6.90 -34.48
CA ASN A 37 4.87 7.15 -33.81
C ASN A 37 4.19 5.93 -33.14
N GLY A 38 4.98 4.97 -32.65
CA GLY A 38 4.62 4.17 -31.47
C GLY A 38 3.52 3.11 -31.59
N SER A 39 2.90 2.90 -32.75
CA SER A 39 1.97 1.78 -32.95
C SER A 39 2.30 0.99 -34.22
N VAL A 40 2.66 -0.29 -34.04
CA VAL A 40 2.87 -1.27 -35.11
C VAL A 40 1.64 -1.43 -36.01
N MET A 41 0.45 -1.08 -35.51
CA MET A 41 -0.84 -1.34 -36.17
C MET A 41 -1.33 -0.24 -37.12
N LEU A 42 -0.59 0.86 -37.31
CA LEU A 42 -1.01 1.96 -38.21
C LEU A 42 -0.52 1.77 -39.66
N ASP A 43 0.41 0.85 -39.89
CA ASP A 43 0.97 0.54 -41.21
C ASP A 43 0.74 -0.94 -41.53
N ASP A 44 -0.04 -1.20 -42.57
CA ASP A 44 -0.39 -2.56 -43.00
C ASP A 44 0.83 -3.40 -43.39
N ALA A 45 1.88 -2.79 -43.96
CA ALA A 45 3.10 -3.49 -44.35
C ALA A 45 3.93 -3.91 -43.13
N VAL A 46 3.97 -3.05 -42.11
CA VAL A 46 4.64 -3.36 -40.83
C VAL A 46 3.84 -4.41 -40.06
N ALA A 47 2.52 -4.28 -39.98
CA ALA A 47 1.64 -5.26 -39.33
C ALA A 47 1.75 -6.65 -39.99
N ALA A 48 1.75 -6.71 -41.33
CA ALA A 48 1.92 -7.95 -42.08
C ALA A 48 3.32 -8.59 -41.84
N SER A 49 4.38 -7.78 -41.80
CA SER A 49 5.74 -8.26 -41.53
C SER A 49 5.89 -8.83 -40.12
N VAL A 50 5.30 -8.17 -39.12
CA VAL A 50 5.28 -8.64 -37.72
C VAL A 50 4.45 -9.92 -37.59
N ALA A 51 3.25 -9.96 -38.20
CA ALA A 51 2.41 -11.15 -38.19
C ALA A 51 3.13 -12.36 -38.80
N LYS A 52 3.85 -12.18 -39.91
CA LYS A 52 4.65 -13.24 -40.55
C LYS A 52 5.78 -13.77 -39.66
N GLY A 53 6.27 -12.99 -38.70
CA GLY A 53 7.24 -13.44 -37.70
C GLY A 53 6.64 -14.22 -36.52
N ILE A 54 5.31 -14.20 -36.37
CA ILE A 54 4.58 -14.82 -35.24
C ILE A 54 3.81 -16.07 -35.69
N ILE A 55 3.29 -16.08 -36.93
CA ILE A 55 2.49 -17.19 -37.49
C ILE A 55 3.40 -18.38 -37.80
N THR A 56 3.08 -19.56 -37.27
CA THR A 56 3.75 -20.82 -37.64
C THR A 56 3.13 -21.44 -38.90
N PRO A 57 3.83 -22.32 -39.63
CA PRO A 57 3.25 -23.02 -40.79
C PRO A 57 1.97 -23.82 -40.47
N GLN A 58 1.83 -24.28 -39.21
CA GLN A 58 0.61 -24.94 -38.75
C GLN A 58 -0.55 -23.95 -38.59
N ASP A 59 -0.28 -22.74 -38.10
CA ASP A 59 -1.27 -21.66 -38.00
C ASP A 59 -1.73 -21.23 -39.40
N GLU A 60 -0.81 -21.13 -40.35
CA GLU A 60 -1.10 -20.80 -41.74
C GLU A 60 -2.05 -21.82 -42.39
N LYS A 61 -1.83 -23.11 -42.12
CA LYS A 61 -2.75 -24.19 -42.55
C LYS A 61 -4.11 -24.09 -41.86
N LEU A 62 -4.17 -23.71 -40.59
CA LEU A 62 -5.43 -23.54 -39.87
C LEU A 62 -6.20 -22.32 -40.39
N LEU A 63 -5.51 -21.21 -40.65
CA LEU A 63 -6.09 -19.99 -41.21
C LEU A 63 -6.58 -20.18 -42.64
N ALA A 64 -5.84 -20.91 -43.50
CA ALA A 64 -6.22 -21.18 -44.88
C ALA A 64 -7.50 -22.03 -45.02
N ASN A 65 -7.84 -22.82 -44.00
CA ASN A 65 -9.06 -23.62 -43.96
C ASN A 65 -10.21 -22.92 -43.21
N ARG A 66 -9.96 -21.74 -42.63
CA ARG A 66 -10.95 -21.02 -41.83
C ARG A 66 -11.85 -20.19 -42.74
N THR A 67 -13.15 -20.27 -42.50
CA THR A 67 -14.12 -19.44 -43.24
C THR A 67 -14.22 -18.04 -42.63
N ASP A 68 -14.61 -17.05 -43.44
CA ASP A 68 -14.83 -15.69 -42.97
C ASP A 68 -15.84 -15.64 -41.81
N ILE A 69 -16.86 -16.50 -41.85
CA ILE A 69 -17.90 -16.60 -40.80
C ILE A 69 -17.28 -17.04 -39.47
N GLU A 70 -16.39 -18.04 -39.49
CA GLU A 70 -15.68 -18.50 -38.29
C GLU A 70 -14.76 -17.40 -37.76
N ALA A 71 -13.95 -16.79 -38.62
CA ALA A 71 -13.05 -15.70 -38.24
C ALA A 71 -13.80 -14.52 -37.58
N ILE A 72 -14.97 -14.14 -38.14
CA ILE A 72 -15.85 -13.12 -37.56
C ILE A 72 -16.36 -13.58 -36.18
N ASN A 73 -16.89 -14.79 -36.06
CA ASN A 73 -17.41 -15.31 -34.79
C ASN A 73 -16.35 -15.35 -33.69
N ASP A 74 -15.13 -15.76 -34.02
CA ASP A 74 -14.02 -15.78 -33.08
C ASP A 74 -13.60 -14.36 -32.66
N SER A 75 -13.60 -13.41 -33.60
CA SER A 75 -13.35 -12.01 -33.29
C SER A 75 -14.41 -11.41 -32.35
N MET A 76 -15.69 -11.78 -32.54
CA MET A 76 -16.78 -11.35 -31.65
C MET A 76 -16.63 -11.98 -30.27
N ALA A 77 -16.33 -13.29 -30.21
CA ALA A 77 -16.09 -13.99 -28.95
C ALA A 77 -14.93 -13.35 -28.17
N LEU A 78 -13.82 -13.06 -28.84
CA LEU A 78 -12.67 -12.36 -28.25
C LEU A 78 -13.07 -10.97 -27.77
N SER A 79 -13.82 -10.20 -28.57
CA SER A 79 -14.27 -8.86 -28.21
C SER A 79 -15.16 -8.87 -26.95
N ILE A 80 -16.08 -9.84 -26.83
CA ILE A 80 -16.93 -10.01 -25.65
C ILE A 80 -16.09 -10.36 -24.41
N GLN A 81 -15.12 -11.26 -24.55
CA GLN A 81 -14.22 -11.64 -23.46
C GLN A 81 -13.36 -10.46 -23.01
N CYS A 82 -12.79 -9.70 -23.94
CA CYS A 82 -12.02 -8.50 -23.65
C CYS A 82 -12.88 -7.45 -22.92
N ALA A 83 -14.10 -7.17 -23.41
CA ALA A 83 -15.01 -6.23 -22.76
C ALA A 83 -15.37 -6.68 -21.33
N SER A 84 -15.61 -7.98 -21.13
CA SER A 84 -15.90 -8.56 -19.81
C SER A 84 -14.70 -8.45 -18.87
N SER A 85 -13.49 -8.73 -19.36
CA SER A 85 -12.24 -8.63 -18.59
C SER A 85 -11.98 -7.19 -18.13
N VAL A 86 -12.07 -6.22 -19.06
CA VAL A 86 -11.88 -4.79 -18.77
C VAL A 86 -12.95 -4.29 -17.79
N SER A 87 -14.21 -4.69 -17.97
CA SER A 87 -15.29 -4.34 -17.04
C SER A 87 -15.04 -4.87 -15.62
N ASN A 88 -14.59 -6.12 -15.49
CA ASN A 88 -14.22 -6.71 -14.21
C ASN A 88 -13.05 -5.96 -13.54
N MET A 89 -12.03 -5.57 -14.31
CA MET A 89 -10.94 -4.74 -13.80
C MET A 89 -11.43 -3.37 -13.34
N ALA A 90 -12.28 -2.71 -14.13
CA ALA A 90 -12.84 -1.41 -13.79
C ALA A 90 -13.62 -1.46 -12.46
N ARG A 91 -14.45 -2.50 -12.26
CA ARG A 91 -15.18 -2.71 -11.01
C ARG A 91 -14.23 -2.91 -9.82
N ARG A 92 -13.19 -3.74 -9.97
CA ARG A 92 -12.20 -3.97 -8.91
C ARG A 92 -11.43 -2.70 -8.56
N LEU A 93 -11.06 -1.90 -9.56
CA LEU A 93 -10.42 -0.60 -9.35
C LEU A 93 -11.33 0.38 -8.63
N GLN A 94 -12.63 0.40 -8.94
CA GLN A 94 -13.61 1.24 -8.24
C GLN A 94 -13.69 0.88 -6.75
N VAL A 95 -13.82 -0.40 -6.42
CA VAL A 95 -13.86 -0.87 -5.02
C VAL A 95 -12.57 -0.47 -4.28
N ARG A 96 -11.40 -0.76 -4.86
CA ARG A 96 -10.11 -0.34 -4.28
C ARG A 96 -10.01 1.18 -4.11
N GLY A 97 -10.57 1.94 -5.04
CA GLY A 97 -10.63 3.40 -4.95
C GLY A 97 -11.40 3.87 -3.71
N THR A 98 -12.52 3.23 -3.39
CA THR A 98 -13.29 3.54 -2.18
C THR A 98 -12.54 3.17 -0.89
N GLU A 99 -11.89 2.01 -0.85
CA GLU A 99 -11.07 1.57 0.29
C GLU A 99 -9.90 2.53 0.56
N VAL A 100 -9.19 2.96 -0.50
CA VAL A 100 -8.10 3.94 -0.39
C VAL A 100 -8.61 5.27 0.17
N GLN A 101 -9.81 5.72 -0.23
CA GLN A 101 -10.40 6.95 0.27
C GLN A 101 -10.79 6.85 1.75
N GLU A 102 -11.31 5.69 2.18
CA GLU A 102 -11.60 5.43 3.59
C GLU A 102 -10.32 5.45 4.43
N LEU A 103 -9.27 4.72 3.99
CA LEU A 103 -7.97 4.71 4.65
C LEU A 103 -7.37 6.11 4.75
N ARG A 104 -7.47 6.91 3.68
CA ARG A 104 -7.02 8.31 3.68
C ARG A 104 -7.72 9.13 4.78
N THR A 105 -9.02 8.91 4.97
CA THR A 105 -9.80 9.58 6.03
C THR A 105 -9.34 9.13 7.42
N GLN A 106 -9.11 7.83 7.61
CA GLN A 106 -8.59 7.29 8.88
C GLN A 106 -7.19 7.87 9.21
N VAL A 107 -6.29 7.92 8.23
CA VAL A 107 -4.95 8.50 8.39
C VAL A 107 -5.02 9.97 8.82
N LEU A 108 -5.89 10.77 8.19
CA LEU A 108 -6.07 12.18 8.56
C LEU A 108 -6.57 12.33 10.00
N ASN A 109 -7.50 11.48 10.43
CA ASN A 109 -8.02 11.49 11.81
C ASN A 109 -6.92 11.10 12.82
N LEU A 110 -6.13 10.07 12.53
CA LEU A 110 -5.00 9.67 13.38
C LEU A 110 -3.94 10.76 13.47
N GLN A 111 -3.59 11.41 12.36
CA GLN A 111 -2.67 12.55 12.35
C GLN A 111 -3.17 13.72 13.19
N ARG A 112 -4.48 14.00 13.18
CA ARG A 112 -5.09 15.03 14.04
C ARG A 112 -4.99 14.64 15.51
N ARG A 113 -5.31 13.39 15.86
CA ARG A 113 -5.23 12.89 17.24
C ARG A 113 -3.80 12.91 17.77
N ASN A 114 -2.83 12.51 16.95
CA ASN A 114 -1.42 12.52 17.33
C ASN A 114 -0.92 13.95 17.62
N ARG A 115 -1.30 14.94 16.79
CA ARG A 115 -0.98 16.35 17.07
C ARG A 115 -1.58 16.83 18.40
N SER A 116 -2.80 16.44 18.72
CA SER A 116 -3.44 16.78 20.01
C SER A 116 -2.67 16.18 21.18
N LEU A 117 -2.34 14.88 21.11
CA LEU A 117 -1.58 14.19 22.16
C LEU A 117 -0.18 14.77 22.34
N GLN A 118 0.49 15.15 21.25
CA GLN A 118 1.78 15.85 21.32
C GLN A 118 1.68 17.18 22.05
N GLN A 119 0.59 17.94 21.86
CA GLN A 119 0.38 19.20 22.57
C GLN A 119 0.12 18.95 24.06
N GLU A 120 -0.74 17.99 24.39
CA GLU A 120 -1.02 17.61 25.77
C GLU A 120 0.24 17.16 26.50
N ASN A 121 1.07 16.33 25.86
CA ASN A 121 2.36 15.91 26.42
C ASN A 121 3.31 17.09 26.70
N LYS A 122 3.29 18.14 25.87
CA LYS A 122 4.09 19.36 26.13
C LYS A 122 3.58 20.10 27.36
N GLU A 123 2.26 20.22 27.53
CA GLU A 123 1.70 20.89 28.71
C GLU A 123 1.93 20.07 29.99
N LEU A 124 1.77 18.75 29.93
CA LEU A 124 2.10 17.86 31.03
C LEU A 124 3.58 17.95 31.42
N LYS A 125 4.48 18.05 30.43
CA LYS A 125 5.91 18.23 30.69
C LYS A 125 6.18 19.52 31.48
N LYS A 126 5.58 20.65 31.07
CA LYS A 126 5.70 21.92 31.82
C LYS A 126 5.18 21.79 33.25
N LEU A 127 4.06 21.09 33.45
CA LEU A 127 3.47 20.88 34.77
C LEU A 127 4.40 20.06 35.67
N VAL A 128 4.98 18.98 35.14
CA VAL A 128 5.96 18.15 35.86
C VAL A 128 7.19 18.97 36.22
N ASP A 129 7.72 19.76 35.29
CA ASP A 129 8.90 20.60 35.55
C ASP A 129 8.60 21.68 36.61
N SER A 130 7.42 22.29 36.56
CA SER A 130 6.96 23.23 37.60
C SER A 130 6.85 22.56 38.97
N TYR A 131 6.32 21.34 39.04
CA TYR A 131 6.17 20.62 40.30
C TYR A 131 7.52 20.20 40.87
N ALA A 132 8.44 19.73 40.02
CA ALA A 132 9.80 19.39 40.41
C ALA A 132 10.53 20.59 41.03
N ASN A 133 10.44 21.77 40.40
CA ASN A 133 11.04 23.00 40.91
C ASN A 133 10.44 23.44 42.26
N ASP A 134 9.12 23.35 42.44
CA ASP A 134 8.48 23.69 43.73
C ASP A 134 8.94 22.74 44.85
N MET A 135 9.00 21.44 44.54
CA MET A 135 9.45 20.43 45.50
C MET A 135 10.93 20.61 45.89
N GLU A 136 11.80 20.91 44.93
CA GLU A 136 13.21 21.21 45.17
C GLU A 136 13.38 22.43 46.08
N LYS A 137 12.59 23.49 45.85
CA LYS A 137 12.58 24.68 46.70
C LYS A 137 12.15 24.35 48.13
N ARG A 138 11.04 23.62 48.30
CA ARG A 138 10.56 23.20 49.63
C ARG A 138 11.57 22.32 50.35
N TYR A 139 12.25 21.43 49.62
CA TYR A 139 13.29 20.59 50.20
C TYR A 139 14.46 21.43 50.71
N SER A 140 14.92 22.40 49.92
CA SER A 140 15.98 23.34 50.30
C SER A 140 15.60 24.16 51.54
N GLU A 141 14.36 24.65 51.61
CA GLU A 141 13.85 25.37 52.78
C GLU A 141 13.78 24.47 54.03
N LEU A 142 13.36 23.22 53.88
CA LEU A 142 13.30 22.24 54.96
C LEU A 142 14.71 21.91 55.48
N GLU A 143 15.67 21.71 54.59
CA GLU A 143 17.07 21.47 54.93
C GLU A 143 17.66 22.65 55.73
N MET A 144 17.45 23.89 55.24
CA MET A 144 17.87 25.09 55.96
C MET A 144 17.26 25.18 57.36
N ASN A 145 15.97 24.91 57.51
CA ASN A 145 15.30 24.95 58.80
C ASN A 145 15.80 23.85 59.75
N THR A 146 16.10 22.66 59.21
CA THR A 146 16.63 21.53 59.98
C THR A 146 18.03 21.86 60.51
N ASN A 147 18.90 22.43 59.68
CA ASN A 147 20.24 22.87 60.09
C ASN A 147 20.17 23.93 61.20
N ARG A 148 19.29 24.93 61.05
CA ARG A 148 19.07 25.96 62.08
C ARG A 148 18.57 25.38 63.40
N LEU A 149 17.65 24.43 63.37
CA LEU A 149 17.16 23.75 64.57
C LEU A 149 18.27 22.96 65.25
N GLN A 150 19.12 22.29 64.47
CA GLN A 150 20.27 21.56 65.00
C GLN A 150 21.27 22.50 65.69
N GLU A 151 21.63 23.63 65.06
CA GLU A 151 22.49 24.65 65.67
C GLU A 151 21.88 25.21 66.98
N GLN A 152 20.56 25.45 67.01
CA GLN A 152 19.86 25.88 68.23
C GLN A 152 19.92 24.82 69.34
N GLN A 153 19.76 23.54 69.01
CA GLN A 153 19.88 22.44 69.97
C GLN A 153 21.30 22.35 70.55
N GLU A 154 22.33 22.45 69.72
CA GLU A 154 23.74 22.42 70.15
C GLU A 154 24.06 23.60 71.08
N SER A 155 23.60 24.81 70.73
CA SER A 155 23.76 26.00 71.56
C SER A 155 23.10 25.87 72.94
N LEU A 156 21.85 25.38 72.97
CA LEU A 156 21.13 25.14 74.24
C LEU A 156 21.81 24.07 75.10
N LEU A 157 22.34 23.01 74.48
CA LEU A 157 23.06 21.96 75.20
C LEU A 157 24.29 22.53 75.93
N LEU A 158 25.06 23.37 75.24
CA LEU A 158 26.22 24.05 75.83
C LEU A 158 25.83 24.99 76.98
N GLU A 159 24.73 25.72 76.82
CA GLU A 159 24.20 26.63 77.87
C GLU A 159 23.76 25.86 79.12
N VAL A 160 23.12 24.69 78.96
CA VAL A 160 22.72 23.82 80.08
C VAL A 160 23.95 23.22 80.77
N GLN A 161 24.95 22.76 80.02
CA GLN A 161 26.18 22.21 80.58
C GLN A 161 26.97 23.24 81.41
N LYS A 162 26.94 24.52 81.04
CA LYS A 162 27.60 25.60 81.82
C LYS A 162 26.89 25.92 83.15
N LYS A 163 25.63 25.52 83.30
CA LYS A 163 24.80 25.81 84.49
C LYS A 163 24.77 24.68 85.53
N LEU A 164 25.40 23.55 85.22
CA LEU A 164 25.62 22.41 86.11
C LEU A 164 27.03 22.47 86.71
#